data_AF-A0A7Y4XT57-F1
#
_entry.id   AF-A0A7Y4XT57-F1
#
_cell.length_a   1.000
_cell.length_b   1.000
_cell.length_c   1.000
_cell.angle_alpha   90.00
_cell.angle_beta   90.00
_cell.angle_gamma   90.00
#
_symmetry.space_group_name_H-M   'P 1'
#
loop_
_entity.id
_entity.type
_entity.pdbx_description
1 polymer ?
#
loop_
_entity_poly.entity_id
_entity_poly.type
_entity_poly.pdbx_seq_one_letter_code
_entity_poly.pdbx_strand_id
1 'polypeptide(L)'
;MEESRILPILRIHDTDFHVDLEKLEFRQVDNDKNTISFYDVHDSGDHTEVMYDPKTKNAFKGSWGEMSQREDLVLVKMPPAIELDTQYIADQLVKNLREKYFGIRQTDDEDKVRGDVNQKTDQVSQNPTPEAFSRNDAKSPNEQKRKAGRGI
;
A
#
# COMPACT_ATOMS: atom_id res chain seq x y z
N MET A 1 22.89 -15.44 4.38
CA MET A 1 23.40 -14.34 5.21
C MET A 1 22.51 -13.17 4.90
N GLU A 2 21.77 -12.63 5.87
CA GLU A 2 21.04 -11.38 5.63
C GLU A 2 22.07 -10.29 5.37
N GLU A 3 22.04 -9.70 4.18
CA GLU A 3 22.85 -8.51 3.90
C GLU A 3 22.32 -7.39 4.80
N SER A 4 23.18 -6.89 5.69
CA SER A 4 22.85 -5.75 6.53
C SER A 4 22.69 -4.51 5.64
N ARG A 5 21.46 -4.01 5.48
CA ARG A 5 21.19 -2.79 4.70
C ARG A 5 21.84 -1.59 5.37
N ILE A 6 22.36 -0.66 4.58
CA ILE A 6 22.83 0.64 5.08
C ILE A 6 21.61 1.55 5.21
N LEU A 7 21.40 2.10 6.40
CA LEU A 7 20.31 3.04 6.66
C LEU A 7 20.72 4.44 6.23
N PRO A 8 19.86 5.19 5.52
CA PRO A 8 20.09 6.60 5.25
C PRO A 8 20.24 7.39 6.54
N ILE A 9 21.08 8.42 6.52
CA ILE A 9 21.21 9.38 7.63
C ILE A 9 20.48 10.66 7.23
N LEU A 10 19.57 11.10 8.08
CA LEU A 10 18.87 12.37 7.97
C LEU A 10 19.23 13.24 9.18
N ARG A 11 19.56 14.49 8.92
CA ARG A 11 19.77 15.48 9.97
C ARG A 11 18.45 16.15 10.34
N ILE A 12 18.03 16.00 11.60
CA ILE A 12 16.87 16.67 12.17
C ILE A 12 17.42 17.76 13.10
N HIS A 13 17.24 19.02 12.69
CA HIS A 13 17.85 20.19 13.36
C HIS A 13 19.39 20.07 13.45
N ASP A 14 19.91 19.72 14.62
CA ASP A 14 21.34 19.65 14.96
C ASP A 14 21.82 18.22 15.24
N THR A 15 20.96 17.23 15.03
CA THR A 15 21.22 15.84 15.40
C THR A 15 20.99 14.91 14.21
N ASP A 16 21.90 13.96 14.03
CA ASP A 16 21.84 12.98 12.96
C ASP A 16 21.07 11.73 13.40
N PHE A 17 20.18 11.24 12.53
CA PHE A 17 19.37 10.06 12.75
C PHE A 17 19.46 9.10 11.57
N HIS A 18 19.54 7.81 11.86
CA HIS A 18 19.26 6.76 10.88
C HIS A 18 17.76 6.71 10.60
N VAL A 19 17.39 6.68 9.33
CA VAL A 19 16.01 6.43 8.89
C VAL A 19 15.78 4.93 8.85
N ASP A 20 14.90 4.41 9.71
CA ASP A 20 14.49 3.02 9.67
C ASP A 20 12.99 2.87 9.35
N LEU A 21 12.70 2.68 8.06
CA LEU A 21 11.34 2.44 7.57
C LEU A 21 10.80 1.04 7.89
N GLU A 22 11.64 0.08 8.31
CA GLU A 22 11.17 -1.23 8.75
C GLU A 22 10.50 -1.13 10.13
N LYS A 23 11.13 -0.35 11.03
CA LYS A 23 10.61 -0.09 12.38
C LYS A 23 9.76 1.18 12.49
N LEU A 24 9.67 1.95 11.41
CA LEU A 24 8.95 3.23 11.35
C LEU A 24 9.48 4.23 12.41
N GLU A 25 10.81 4.37 12.49
CA GLU A 25 11.46 5.27 13.45
C GLU A 25 12.71 5.95 12.86
N PHE A 26 13.00 7.14 13.38
CA PHE A 26 14.31 7.77 13.26
C PHE A 26 15.13 7.41 14.51
N ARG A 27 16.30 6.79 14.34
CA ARG A 27 17.18 6.43 15.46
C ARG A 27 18.39 7.32 15.52
N GLN A 28 18.62 8.01 16.64
CA GLN A 28 19.77 8.89 16.77
C GLN A 28 21.07 8.10 16.57
N VAL A 29 21.99 8.64 15.78
CA VAL A 29 23.28 7.98 15.46
C VAL A 29 24.11 7.71 16.71
N ASP A 30 24.17 8.69 17.63
CA ASP A 30 24.99 8.60 18.86
C ASP A 30 24.28 7.92 20.04
N ASN A 31 22.97 7.67 19.94
CA ASN A 31 22.16 7.10 21.02
C ASN A 31 20.95 6.35 20.46
N ASP A 32 21.12 5.05 20.20
CA ASP A 32 20.10 4.19 19.59
C ASP A 32 18.78 4.09 20.40
N LYS A 33 18.81 4.39 21.70
CA LYS A 33 17.61 4.44 22.56
C LYS A 33 16.79 5.71 22.36
N ASN A 34 17.40 6.76 21.80
CA ASN A 34 16.67 7.97 21.46
C ASN A 34 16.09 7.84 20.05
N THR A 35 14.80 7.51 20.00
CA THR A 35 14.09 7.29 18.75
C THR A 35 12.91 8.24 18.62
N ILE A 36 12.68 8.73 17.41
CA ILE A 36 11.50 9.49 17.04
C ILE A 36 10.62 8.57 16.19
N SER A 37 9.39 8.33 16.63
CA SER A 37 8.46 7.50 15.89
C SER A 37 7.93 8.24 14.68
N PHE A 38 7.73 7.56 13.55
CA PHE A 38 7.02 8.15 12.40
C PHE A 38 5.58 8.55 12.76
N TYR A 39 4.99 7.96 13.81
CA TYR A 39 3.67 8.37 14.32
C TYR A 39 3.69 9.73 15.04
N ASP A 40 4.88 10.21 15.45
CA ASP A 40 5.06 11.54 16.04
C ASP A 40 5.37 12.60 14.96
N VAL A 41 5.42 12.21 13.68
CA VAL A 41 5.71 13.07 12.53
C VAL A 41 4.43 13.30 11.73
N HIS A 42 4.22 14.55 11.31
CA HIS A 42 3.10 14.92 10.45
C HIS A 42 3.51 14.85 8.98
N ASP A 43 2.71 14.19 8.15
CA ASP A 43 2.87 14.16 6.70
C ASP A 43 1.94 15.20 6.05
N SER A 44 2.52 16.20 5.38
CA SER A 44 1.81 17.23 4.63
C SER A 44 1.66 16.88 3.15
N GLY A 45 2.18 15.74 2.70
CA GLY A 45 2.15 15.25 1.32
C GLY A 45 3.38 15.64 0.50
N ASP A 46 3.78 16.92 0.54
CA ASP A 46 4.99 17.43 -0.13
C ASP A 46 6.23 17.43 0.78
N HIS A 47 6.03 17.36 2.09
CA HIS A 47 7.08 17.25 3.10
C HIS A 47 6.54 16.55 4.35
N THR A 48 7.47 16.09 5.19
CA THR A 48 7.15 15.65 6.54
C THR A 48 7.64 16.70 7.54
N GLU A 49 6.99 16.81 8.69
CA GLU A 49 7.37 17.77 9.71
C GLU A 49 7.19 17.22 11.12
N VAL A 50 8.09 17.64 12.02
CA VAL A 50 8.07 17.23 13.42
C VAL A 50 8.30 18.45 14.30
N MET A 51 7.52 18.55 15.38
CA MET A 51 7.83 19.50 16.44
C MET A 51 8.97 18.90 17.28
N TYR A 52 10.16 19.48 17.16
CA TYR A 52 11.39 18.97 17.76
C TYR A 52 11.74 19.72 19.05
N ASP A 53 12.13 18.99 20.08
CA ASP A 53 12.70 19.54 21.32
C ASP A 53 14.24 19.38 21.30
N PRO A 54 15.01 20.48 21.11
CA PRO A 54 16.47 20.41 21.08
C PRO A 54 17.11 19.96 22.40
N LYS A 55 16.41 20.05 23.54
CA LYS A 55 16.95 19.61 24.84
C LYS A 55 16.97 18.09 24.96
N THR A 56 15.91 17.43 24.48
CA THR A 56 15.79 15.96 24.51
C THR A 56 16.28 15.33 23.21
N LYS A 57 16.46 16.13 22.16
CA LYS A 57 16.76 15.70 20.80
C LYS A 57 15.72 14.72 20.28
N ASN A 58 14.44 14.98 20.55
CA ASN A 58 13.32 14.10 20.19
C ASN A 58 12.10 14.93 19.77
N ALA A 59 11.08 14.27 19.24
CA ALA A 59 9.78 14.88 19.05
C ALA A 59 9.19 15.34 20.39
N PHE A 60 8.60 16.52 20.39
CA PHE A 60 7.83 17.05 21.50
C PHE A 60 6.51 16.30 21.62
N LYS A 61 6.25 15.72 22.80
CA LYS A 61 5.05 14.91 23.09
C LYS A 61 4.08 15.56 24.08
N GLY A 62 4.29 16.85 24.39
CA GLY A 62 3.44 17.58 25.31
C GLY A 62 2.13 18.05 24.66
N SER A 63 1.25 18.58 25.51
CA SER A 63 0.01 19.23 25.13
C SER A 63 0.24 20.59 24.44
N TRP A 64 -0.80 21.11 23.78
CA TRP A 64 -0.81 22.45 23.19
C TRP A 64 -0.51 23.56 24.21
N GLY A 65 -0.99 23.40 25.45
CA GLY A 65 -0.76 24.36 26.54
C GLY A 65 0.71 24.40 26.98
N GLU A 66 1.39 23.26 26.97
CA GLU A 66 2.84 23.18 27.26
C GLU A 66 3.66 23.73 26.09
N MET A 67 3.25 23.41 24.85
CA MET A 67 3.88 23.96 23.64
C MET A 67 3.84 25.50 23.64
N SER A 68 2.69 26.10 23.97
CA SER A 68 2.52 27.56 23.99
C SER A 68 3.41 28.28 25.02
N GLN A 69 3.97 27.55 25.99
CA GLN A 69 4.87 28.08 27.02
C GLN A 69 6.35 27.84 26.70
N ARG A 70 6.66 27.09 25.64
CA ARG A 70 8.01 26.70 25.25
C ARG A 70 8.40 27.44 23.96
N GLU A 71 9.36 28.35 24.07
CA GLU A 71 9.90 29.10 22.92
C GLU A 71 11.07 28.40 22.21
N ASP A 72 11.59 27.33 22.80
CA ASP A 72 12.76 26.58 22.32
C ASP A 72 12.39 25.36 21.45
N LEU A 73 11.10 25.09 21.25
CA LEU A 73 10.66 24.06 20.32
C LEU A 73 10.84 24.54 18.88
N VAL A 74 11.21 23.62 17.99
CA VAL A 74 11.50 23.93 16.59
C VAL A 74 10.67 23.04 15.69
N LEU A 75 9.88 23.63 14.79
CA LEU A 75 9.24 22.87 13.72
C LEU A 75 10.29 22.56 12.65
N VAL A 76 10.65 21.28 12.52
CA VAL A 76 11.64 20.81 11.54
C VAL A 76 10.91 20.21 10.35
N LYS A 77 11.17 20.74 9.16
CA LYS A 77 10.70 20.19 7.89
C LYS A 77 11.74 19.23 7.31
N MET A 78 11.26 18.07 6.87
CA MET A 78 12.04 16.96 6.33
C MET A 78 11.48 16.58 4.95
N PRO A 79 12.25 15.85 4.12
CA PRO A 79 11.75 15.35 2.85
C PRO A 79 10.43 14.57 2.99
N PRO A 80 9.63 14.43 1.92
CA PRO A 80 8.45 13.59 1.94
C PRO A 80 8.84 12.13 2.25
N ALA A 81 7.92 11.37 2.85
CA ALA A 81 8.22 10.03 3.35
C ALA A 81 8.81 9.08 2.28
N ILE A 82 8.41 9.26 1.01
CA ILE A 82 8.90 8.46 -0.13
C ILE A 82 10.39 8.69 -0.46
N GLU A 83 10.95 9.82 -0.05
CA GLU A 83 12.35 10.20 -0.30
C GLU A 83 13.28 9.86 0.87
N LEU A 84 12.73 9.50 2.04
CA LEU A 84 13.53 9.24 3.24
C LEU A 84 14.41 7.99 3.10
N ASP A 85 13.91 6.96 2.40
CA ASP A 85 14.65 5.72 2.14
C ASP A 85 14.14 5.03 0.87
N THR A 86 14.54 5.60 -0.27
CA THR A 86 14.10 5.13 -1.59
C THR A 86 14.48 3.68 -1.86
N GLN A 87 15.62 3.20 -1.34
CA GLN A 87 16.08 1.82 -1.53
C GLN A 87 15.12 0.84 -0.85
N TYR A 88 14.80 1.06 0.44
CA TYR A 88 13.85 0.23 1.15
C TYR A 88 12.49 0.19 0.45
N ILE A 89 11.99 1.35 0.01
CA ILE A 89 10.69 1.45 -0.67
C ILE A 89 10.70 0.68 -1.99
N ALA A 90 11.79 0.78 -2.77
CA ALA A 90 11.94 0.03 -4.01
C ALA A 90 11.94 -1.49 -3.75
N ASP A 91 12.65 -1.94 -2.72
CA ASP A 91 12.72 -3.35 -2.36
C ASP A 91 11.36 -3.90 -1.92
N GLN A 92 10.61 -3.15 -1.10
CA GLN A 92 9.25 -3.51 -0.70
C GLN A 92 8.29 -3.53 -1.90
N LEU A 93 8.41 -2.58 -2.83
CA LEU A 93 7.58 -2.55 -4.03
C LEU A 93 7.85 -3.77 -4.92
N VAL A 94 9.12 -4.12 -5.15
CA VAL A 94 9.51 -5.31 -5.91
C VAL A 94 8.98 -6.58 -5.25
N LYS A 95 9.09 -6.69 -3.93
CA LYS A 95 8.56 -7.82 -3.16
C LYS A 95 7.04 -7.95 -3.33
N ASN A 96 6.30 -6.87 -3.12
CA ASN A 96 4.84 -6.84 -3.23
C ASN A 96 4.38 -7.18 -4.67
N LEU A 97 5.09 -6.69 -5.69
CA LEU A 97 4.80 -7.04 -7.09
C LEU A 97 5.08 -8.52 -7.37
N ARG A 98 6.17 -9.09 -6.84
CA ARG A 98 6.46 -10.51 -6.99
C ARG A 98 5.37 -11.37 -6.39
N GLU A 99 4.95 -11.06 -5.17
CA GLU A 99 3.87 -11.78 -4.49
C GLU A 99 2.55 -11.69 -5.28
N LYS A 100 2.21 -10.49 -5.78
CA LYS A 100 0.98 -10.26 -6.54
C LYS A 100 0.93 -11.01 -7.89
N TYR A 101 2.05 -11.09 -8.62
CA TYR A 101 2.05 -11.58 -10.01
C TYR A 101 2.63 -12.99 -10.19
N PHE A 102 3.46 -13.49 -9.27
CA PHE A 102 4.00 -14.85 -9.33
C PHE A 102 3.23 -15.84 -8.46
N GLY A 103 2.43 -15.39 -7.50
CA GLY A 103 1.53 -16.24 -6.71
C GLY A 103 0.33 -16.82 -7.49
N ILE A 104 0.09 -16.36 -8.72
CA ILE A 104 -1.05 -16.80 -9.58
C ILE A 104 -0.68 -18.00 -10.48
N ARG A 105 0.59 -18.43 -10.51
CA ARG A 105 1.06 -19.48 -11.45
C ARG A 105 1.08 -20.92 -10.91
N GLN A 106 0.45 -21.22 -9.76
CA GLN A 106 0.55 -22.55 -9.13
C GLN A 106 -0.76 -23.33 -8.95
N THR A 107 -1.84 -23.04 -9.69
CA THR A 107 -3.10 -23.82 -9.52
C THR A 107 -3.80 -24.33 -10.78
N ASP A 108 -3.17 -24.38 -11.97
CA ASP A 108 -3.93 -24.75 -13.17
C ASP A 108 -3.42 -25.98 -13.97
N ASP A 109 -2.36 -26.70 -13.56
CA ASP A 109 -1.78 -27.76 -14.43
C ASP A 109 -1.35 -29.08 -13.73
N GLU A 110 -2.04 -29.55 -12.69
CA GLU A 110 -1.75 -30.89 -12.10
C GLU A 110 -2.94 -31.88 -12.03
N ASP A 111 -4.04 -31.67 -12.76
CA ASP A 111 -5.17 -32.62 -12.81
C ASP A 111 -5.41 -33.29 -14.18
N LYS A 112 -4.44 -33.25 -15.09
CA LYS A 112 -4.48 -34.00 -16.35
C LYS A 112 -3.18 -34.77 -16.60
N VAL A 113 -2.91 -35.86 -15.87
CA VAL A 113 -2.35 -37.12 -16.41
C VAL A 113 -2.39 -38.17 -15.29
N ARG A 114 -3.44 -39.00 -15.27
CA ARG A 114 -3.55 -40.37 -14.72
C ARG A 114 -5.04 -40.72 -14.82
N GLY A 115 -5.54 -41.44 -15.80
CA GLY A 115 -5.03 -42.69 -16.35
C GLY A 115 -5.91 -43.81 -15.81
N ASP A 116 -7.15 -43.92 -16.29
CA ASP A 116 -7.97 -45.11 -16.07
C ASP A 116 -8.50 -45.64 -17.40
N VAL A 117 -7.70 -46.56 -17.94
CA VAL A 117 -8.13 -47.57 -18.90
C VAL A 117 -8.88 -48.63 -18.10
N ASN A 118 -10.21 -48.75 -18.26
CA ASN A 118 -10.81 -50.07 -18.44
C ASN A 118 -12.24 -50.08 -18.98
N GLN A 119 -12.47 -51.10 -19.80
CA GLN A 119 -13.62 -51.39 -20.65
C GLN A 119 -14.85 -51.85 -19.86
N LYS A 120 -16.07 -51.54 -20.34
CA LYS A 120 -17.08 -52.56 -20.74
C LYS A 120 -18.41 -51.99 -21.25
N THR A 121 -18.70 -52.36 -22.50
CA THR A 121 -19.98 -52.84 -23.09
C THR A 121 -21.22 -51.93 -23.16
N ASP A 122 -21.51 -51.54 -24.41
CA ASP A 122 -22.78 -51.70 -25.14
C ASP A 122 -24.11 -51.45 -24.42
N GLN A 123 -24.81 -50.39 -24.85
CA GLN A 123 -26.14 -50.54 -25.43
C GLN A 123 -26.54 -49.35 -26.32
N VAL A 124 -26.96 -49.71 -27.53
CA VAL A 124 -27.52 -48.88 -28.61
C VAL A 124 -28.91 -48.38 -28.22
N SER A 125 -29.24 -47.09 -28.44
CA SER A 125 -30.52 -46.69 -29.07
C SER A 125 -30.59 -45.20 -29.44
N GLN A 126 -30.52 -44.95 -30.74
CA GLN A 126 -31.35 -44.05 -31.57
C GLN A 126 -31.61 -42.59 -31.12
N ASN A 127 -31.07 -41.65 -31.91
CA ASN A 127 -31.63 -40.31 -32.12
C ASN A 127 -32.97 -40.39 -32.89
N PRO A 128 -33.87 -39.41 -32.72
CA PRO A 128 -33.99 -38.38 -33.77
C PRO A 128 -34.13 -36.93 -33.26
N THR A 129 -33.58 -36.03 -34.07
CA THR A 129 -33.71 -34.55 -34.17
C THR A 129 -35.14 -34.04 -34.43
N PRO A 130 -35.38 -32.74 -34.72
CA PRO A 130 -35.23 -31.47 -33.97
C PRO A 130 -36.59 -30.71 -33.98
N GLU A 131 -36.62 -29.37 -33.85
CA GLU A 131 -37.80 -28.45 -33.84
C GLU A 131 -38.28 -28.07 -32.42
N ALA A 132 -38.57 -26.82 -32.04
CA ALA A 132 -39.03 -25.65 -32.78
C ALA A 132 -38.74 -24.33 -32.01
N PHE A 133 -38.38 -23.29 -32.77
CA PHE A 133 -38.85 -21.90 -32.68
C PHE A 133 -39.01 -21.16 -31.33
N SER A 134 -38.27 -20.05 -31.17
CA SER A 134 -38.79 -18.64 -31.20
C SER A 134 -37.71 -17.70 -30.61
N ARG A 135 -36.91 -16.97 -31.40
CA ARG A 135 -37.18 -15.62 -31.97
C ARG A 135 -37.74 -14.59 -30.97
N ASN A 136 -36.89 -13.60 -30.63
CA ASN A 136 -37.07 -12.13 -30.71
C ASN A 136 -36.32 -11.44 -29.55
N ASP A 137 -35.18 -10.82 -29.83
CA ASP A 137 -35.00 -9.37 -30.11
C ASP A 137 -34.87 -8.56 -28.81
N ALA A 138 -33.67 -8.10 -28.42
CA ALA A 138 -33.03 -6.88 -28.90
C ALA A 138 -33.91 -5.62 -28.73
N LYS A 139 -33.60 -4.80 -27.71
CA LYS A 139 -33.15 -3.39 -27.83
C LYS A 139 -33.29 -2.62 -26.50
N SER A 140 -32.16 -2.03 -26.07
CA SER A 140 -32.14 -0.72 -25.43
C SER A 140 -32.61 0.33 -26.44
N PRO A 141 -33.29 1.42 -26.02
CA PRO A 141 -32.55 2.68 -25.95
C PRO A 141 -32.98 3.65 -24.84
N ASN A 142 -31.94 4.29 -24.32
CA ASN A 142 -31.87 5.61 -23.73
C ASN A 142 -32.34 6.69 -24.74
N GLU A 143 -33.24 7.62 -24.38
CA GLU A 143 -33.23 9.02 -24.83
C GLU A 143 -34.37 9.85 -24.20
N GLN A 144 -33.98 10.94 -23.52
CA GLN A 144 -34.49 12.31 -23.72
C GLN A 144 -35.92 12.65 -23.23
N LYS A 145 -36.27 13.83 -22.75
CA LYS A 145 -35.63 15.13 -22.46
C LYS A 145 -36.76 16.02 -21.91
N ARG A 146 -36.36 17.11 -21.21
CA ARG A 146 -36.95 18.47 -21.24
C ARG A 146 -38.14 18.85 -20.33
N LYS A 147 -37.79 19.85 -19.48
CA LYS A 147 -38.32 21.23 -19.38
C LYS A 147 -39.48 21.56 -18.40
N ALA A 148 -39.11 22.41 -17.44
CA ALA A 148 -39.59 23.80 -17.19
C ALA A 148 -40.95 24.08 -16.48
N GLY A 149 -40.89 25.08 -15.57
CA GLY A 149 -42.01 25.85 -14.99
C GLY A 149 -41.98 25.82 -13.45
N ARG A 150 -41.55 26.82 -12.66
CA ARG A 150 -41.98 28.25 -12.46
C ARG A 150 -43.30 28.41 -11.68
N GLY A 151 -43.23 29.12 -10.56
CA GLY A 151 -44.34 29.64 -9.73
C GLY A 151 -44.77 28.66 -8.65
N ILE A 152 -45.00 29.03 -7.39
CA ILE A 152 -45.37 30.30 -6.76
C ILE A 152 -44.71 30.35 -5.38
#